data_AF-A0A7W3LIZ2-F1
#
_entry.id   AF-A0A7W3LIZ2-F1
#
_cell.length_a   1.000
_cell.length_b   1.000
_cell.length_c   1.000
_cell.angle_alpha   90.00
_cell.angle_beta   90.00
_cell.angle_gamma   90.00
#
_symmetry.space_group_name_H-M   'P 1'
#
loop_
_entity.id
_entity.type
_entity.pdbx_description
1 polymer ?
#
loop_
_entity_poly.entity_id
_entity_poly.type
_entity_poly.pdbx_seq_one_letter_code
_entity_poly.pdbx_strand_id
1 'polypeptide(L)'
;MSDLDFFADLLATGTVLGLDHTSSPDEVEAVLGRVEDPWHPPGGMLLDFGLVEFGWHRDDRGSPWSVTYFGAQAHRLAWLVEDGGVEPRLVERYGPFRSRLDAGELLGALRERGFPLEERPSLNDGCAEYWEPTSRMGLIAESSGDVVKVLGPQPSPAWPRFRGRKQTFESYAGHLVPLSEPELSAWLDEREPAGPERADWWHCLRGAAGGPARWRLAKALDRQAAERGVDPPDEAAVTLVRNLVRDGADPSEAVERWLAAVPPLAEAARLAAARSLTPDEIRLSRRLRDQIHDLRTVLPSADSPELRAWFALRPALLGGGTREG
;
A
#
# COMPACT_ATOMS: atom_id res chain seq x y z
N MET A 1 1.98 14.26 21.18
CA MET A 1 1.87 12.90 20.63
C MET A 1 2.76 12.00 21.48
N SER A 2 2.45 10.71 21.55
CA SER A 2 3.23 9.67 22.24
C SER A 2 3.84 8.70 21.23
N ASP A 3 4.72 7.82 21.70
CA ASP A 3 5.24 6.70 20.92
C ASP A 3 4.14 5.76 20.40
N LEU A 4 3.08 5.55 21.17
CA LEU A 4 1.89 4.81 20.72
C LEU A 4 1.25 5.48 19.50
N ASP A 5 1.23 6.81 19.47
CA ASP A 5 0.70 7.57 18.33
C ASP A 5 1.49 7.29 17.05
N PHE A 6 2.81 7.07 17.13
CA PHE A 6 3.62 6.71 15.97
C PHE A 6 3.16 5.39 15.35
N PHE A 7 3.03 4.33 16.14
CA PHE A 7 2.63 3.02 15.63
C PHE A 7 1.18 3.02 15.13
N ALA A 8 0.29 3.73 15.83
CA ALA A 8 -1.09 3.87 15.41
C ALA A 8 -1.22 4.70 14.12
N ASP A 9 -0.46 5.80 13.97
CA ASP A 9 -0.41 6.59 12.74
C ASP A 9 0.16 5.77 11.58
N LEU A 10 1.23 5.00 11.82
CA LEU A 10 1.82 4.11 10.82
C LEU A 10 0.79 3.10 10.30
N LEU A 11 0.07 2.42 11.19
CA LEU A 11 -0.96 1.43 10.79
C LEU A 11 -2.17 2.08 10.10
N ALA A 12 -2.62 3.24 10.59
CA ALA A 12 -3.79 3.94 10.05
C ALA A 12 -3.52 4.63 8.71
N THR A 13 -2.34 5.24 8.55
CA THR A 13 -2.00 6.05 7.37
C THR A 13 -1.13 5.29 6.36
N GLY A 14 -0.46 4.23 6.77
CA GLY A 14 0.56 3.58 5.92
C GLY A 14 1.73 4.51 5.62
N THR A 15 2.06 5.43 6.54
CA THR A 15 3.17 6.38 6.34
C THR A 15 4.07 6.49 7.56
N VAL A 16 5.36 6.74 7.32
CA VAL A 16 6.35 7.19 8.31
C VAL A 16 6.77 8.60 7.94
N LEU A 17 6.36 9.62 8.70
CA LEU A 17 6.66 11.03 8.41
C LEU A 17 6.29 11.44 6.96
N GLY A 18 5.22 10.87 6.42
CA GLY A 18 4.79 11.10 5.03
C GLY A 18 5.53 10.27 3.96
N LEU A 19 6.45 9.39 4.34
CA LEU A 19 7.05 8.36 3.48
C LEU A 19 6.20 7.10 3.46
N ASP A 20 6.14 6.39 2.34
CA ASP A 20 5.34 5.17 2.19
C ASP A 20 5.93 4.20 1.14
N HIS A 21 5.16 3.21 0.73
CA HIS A 21 5.53 2.21 -0.28
C HIS A 21 5.80 2.76 -1.69
N THR A 22 5.54 4.04 -1.94
CA THR A 22 5.80 4.73 -3.20
C THR A 22 7.00 5.67 -3.11
N SER A 23 7.67 5.72 -1.95
CA SER A 23 8.86 6.54 -1.73
C SER A 23 10.12 5.93 -2.35
N SER A 24 10.88 6.77 -3.03
CA SER A 24 12.22 6.45 -3.53
C SER A 24 13.26 6.50 -2.41
N PRO A 25 14.43 5.85 -2.59
CA PRO A 25 15.53 5.92 -1.63
C PRO A 25 15.94 7.36 -1.30
N ASP A 26 16.06 8.23 -2.30
CA ASP A 26 16.45 9.64 -2.13
C ASP A 26 15.41 10.42 -1.29
N GLU A 27 14.11 10.17 -1.50
CA GLU A 27 13.05 10.78 -0.69
C GLU A 27 13.13 10.32 0.77
N VAL A 28 13.42 9.03 1.00
CA VAL A 28 13.56 8.46 2.34
C VAL A 28 14.77 9.06 3.06
N GLU A 29 15.94 9.11 2.43
CA GLU A 29 17.14 9.67 3.05
C GLU A 29 17.03 11.18 3.31
N ALA A 30 16.31 11.92 2.46
CA ALA A 30 16.03 13.35 2.69
C ALA A 30 15.20 13.58 3.98
N VAL A 31 14.40 12.60 4.38
CA VAL A 31 13.53 12.70 5.56
C VAL A 31 14.16 12.03 6.79
N LEU A 32 14.69 10.82 6.68
CA LEU A 32 15.21 10.06 7.83
C LEU A 32 16.71 10.24 8.06
N GLY A 33 17.41 10.91 7.15
CA GLY A 33 18.86 11.03 7.16
C GLY A 33 19.53 10.02 6.23
N ARG A 34 20.83 10.17 6.01
CA ARG A 34 21.59 9.29 5.12
C ARG A 34 22.07 8.04 5.87
N VAL A 35 21.98 6.87 5.25
CA VAL A 35 22.59 5.64 5.78
C VAL A 35 23.98 5.48 5.17
N GLU A 36 25.01 5.33 6.01
CA GLU A 36 26.40 5.23 5.53
C GLU A 36 26.71 3.90 4.83
N ASP A 37 26.13 2.80 5.32
CA ASP A 37 26.35 1.45 4.80
C ASP A 37 25.03 0.71 4.53
N PRO A 38 24.34 1.01 3.41
CA PRO A 38 23.16 0.27 2.98
C PRO A 38 23.44 -1.21 2.73
N TRP A 39 22.52 -2.08 3.14
CA TRP A 39 22.65 -3.50 2.79
C TRP A 39 22.13 -3.76 1.38
N HIS A 40 22.94 -4.43 0.56
CA HIS A 40 22.65 -4.71 -0.85
C HIS A 40 22.55 -6.21 -1.14
N PRO A 41 21.39 -6.84 -0.91
CA PRO A 41 21.12 -8.18 -1.41
C PRO A 41 21.02 -8.17 -2.96
N PRO A 42 21.11 -9.33 -3.64
CA PRO A 42 20.95 -9.42 -5.07
C PRO A 42 19.62 -8.78 -5.54
N GLY A 43 19.72 -7.73 -6.37
CA GLY A 43 18.55 -7.00 -6.89
C GLY A 43 17.82 -6.14 -5.86
N GLY A 44 18.33 -6.02 -4.63
CA GLY A 44 17.67 -5.29 -3.55
C GLY A 44 18.54 -4.24 -2.87
N MET A 45 17.89 -3.45 -2.03
CA MET A 45 18.53 -2.48 -1.15
C MET A 45 17.71 -2.36 0.13
N LEU A 46 18.39 -2.28 1.28
CA LEU A 46 17.79 -2.06 2.58
C LEU A 46 18.47 -0.88 3.24
N LEU A 47 17.67 0.07 3.70
CA LEU A 47 18.09 1.19 4.54
C LEU A 47 17.49 1.00 5.94
N ASP A 48 18.38 0.86 6.92
CA ASP A 48 18.04 0.69 8.33
C ASP A 48 18.36 1.98 9.10
N PHE A 49 17.33 2.58 9.69
CA PHE A 49 17.42 3.84 10.45
C PHE A 49 17.39 3.62 11.96
N GLY A 50 17.35 2.36 12.41
CA GLY A 50 17.17 1.99 13.81
C GLY A 50 15.80 1.36 14.02
N LEU A 51 14.79 2.20 14.32
CA LEU A 51 13.42 1.73 14.50
C LEU A 51 12.74 1.49 13.15
N VAL A 52 13.00 2.34 12.17
CA VAL A 52 12.40 2.30 10.84
C VAL A 52 13.34 1.64 9.85
N GLU A 53 12.78 0.80 8.98
CA GLU A 53 13.50 0.14 7.91
C GLU A 53 12.72 0.27 6.61
N PHE A 54 13.42 0.43 5.49
CA PHE A 54 12.85 0.34 4.15
C PHE A 54 13.65 -0.65 3.30
N GLY A 55 12.94 -1.48 2.55
CA GLY A 55 13.48 -2.42 1.58
C GLY A 55 12.94 -2.13 0.18
N TRP A 56 13.83 -2.17 -0.81
CA TRP A 56 13.50 -2.02 -2.22
C TRP A 56 13.99 -3.20 -3.05
N HIS A 57 13.37 -3.37 -4.21
CA HIS A 57 13.78 -4.28 -5.27
C HIS A 57 13.74 -3.59 -6.64
N ARG A 58 14.59 -4.06 -7.56
CA ARG A 58 14.51 -3.75 -8.99
C ARG A 58 14.93 -4.98 -9.79
N ASP A 59 14.24 -5.22 -10.90
CA ASP A 59 14.51 -6.37 -11.76
C ASP A 59 15.90 -6.29 -12.42
N ASP A 60 16.30 -5.08 -12.81
CA ASP A 60 17.62 -4.79 -13.38
C ASP A 60 18.12 -3.39 -13.00
N ARG A 61 19.32 -3.03 -13.46
CA ARG A 61 19.95 -1.73 -13.12
C ARG A 61 19.24 -0.51 -13.73
N GLY A 62 18.49 -0.67 -14.81
CA GLY A 62 17.77 0.40 -15.50
C GLY A 62 16.34 0.58 -15.00
N SER A 63 15.80 -0.41 -14.31
CA SER A 63 14.48 -0.39 -13.72
C SER A 63 14.44 0.50 -12.47
N PRO A 64 13.33 1.22 -12.23
CA PRO A 64 13.15 2.00 -11.01
C PRO A 64 13.09 1.08 -9.79
N TRP A 65 13.53 1.61 -8.64
CA TRP A 65 13.35 0.93 -7.36
C TRP A 65 11.87 0.88 -6.99
N SER A 66 11.40 -0.27 -6.54
CA SER A 66 10.07 -0.46 -5.96
C SER A 66 10.21 -0.89 -4.50
N VAL A 67 9.48 -0.26 -3.58
CA VAL A 67 9.47 -0.68 -2.18
C VAL A 67 8.86 -2.08 -2.09
N THR A 68 9.60 -3.00 -1.46
CA THR A 68 9.09 -4.35 -1.16
C THR A 68 8.50 -4.42 0.24
N TYR A 69 9.05 -3.66 1.18
CA TYR A 69 8.49 -3.44 2.51
C TYR A 69 9.08 -2.18 3.16
N PHE A 70 8.39 -1.65 4.15
CA PHE A 70 8.86 -0.61 5.05
C PHE A 70 8.09 -0.68 6.38
N GLY A 71 8.60 0.00 7.40
CA GLY A 71 7.89 0.20 8.66
C GLY A 71 8.80 0.07 9.87
N ALA A 72 8.22 -0.24 11.03
CA ALA A 72 8.88 -0.22 12.32
C ALA A 72 9.26 -1.63 12.82
N GLN A 73 10.51 -1.79 13.26
CA GLN A 73 11.09 -2.99 13.84
C GLN A 73 11.01 -2.93 15.37
N ALA A 74 9.78 -2.96 15.92
CA ALA A 74 9.50 -2.72 17.33
C ALA A 74 10.26 -3.60 18.34
N HIS A 75 10.65 -4.82 17.96
CA HIS A 75 11.52 -5.69 18.78
C HIS A 75 12.90 -5.08 19.08
N ARG A 76 13.30 -4.03 18.35
CA ARG A 76 14.55 -3.30 18.58
C ARG A 76 14.44 -2.22 19.65
N LEU A 77 13.23 -1.84 20.07
CA LEU A 77 13.00 -0.74 21.01
C LEU A 77 13.84 -0.83 22.28
N ALA A 78 13.99 -2.04 22.85
CA ALA A 78 14.72 -2.22 24.10
C ALA A 78 16.17 -1.68 24.03
N TRP A 79 16.91 -2.04 22.99
CA TRP A 79 18.31 -1.60 22.82
C TRP A 79 18.40 -0.21 22.18
N LEU A 80 17.48 0.15 21.27
CA LEU A 80 17.45 1.50 20.70
C LEU A 80 17.19 2.58 21.77
N VAL A 81 16.35 2.30 22.76
CA VAL A 81 16.11 3.23 23.87
C VAL A 81 17.31 3.32 24.81
N GLU A 82 18.00 2.20 25.05
CA GLU A 82 19.23 2.17 25.87
C GLU A 82 20.37 2.98 25.22
N ASP A 83 20.56 2.82 23.90
CA ASP A 83 21.64 3.46 23.15
C ASP A 83 21.27 4.85 22.61
N GLY A 84 20.02 5.29 22.76
CA GLY A 84 19.51 6.51 22.14
C GLY A 84 19.46 6.45 20.61
N GLY A 85 19.31 5.25 20.04
CA GLY A 85 19.30 4.96 18.61
C GLY A 85 17.97 5.14 17.89
N VAL A 86 16.92 5.62 18.57
CA VAL A 86 15.66 6.00 17.90
C VAL A 86 15.87 7.30 17.12
N GLU A 87 15.38 7.35 15.90
CA GLU A 87 15.55 8.43 14.95
C GLU A 87 15.13 9.79 15.55
N PRO A 88 16.00 10.82 15.54
CA PRO A 88 15.72 12.10 16.19
C PRO A 88 14.42 12.76 15.74
N ARG A 89 14.05 12.63 14.45
CA ARG A 89 12.80 13.18 13.92
C ARG A 89 11.56 12.46 14.44
N LEU A 90 11.65 11.16 14.75
CA LEU A 90 10.57 10.44 15.40
C LEU A 90 10.42 10.90 16.84
N VAL A 91 11.53 11.04 17.56
CA VAL A 91 11.52 11.54 18.95
C VAL A 91 11.00 12.97 19.03
N GLU A 92 11.40 13.85 18.10
CA GLU A 92 10.91 15.23 18.02
C GLU A 92 9.39 15.29 17.83
N ARG A 93 8.85 14.43 16.97
CA ARG A 93 7.42 14.42 16.65
C ARG A 93 6.58 13.69 17.70
N TYR A 94 7.01 12.50 18.11
CA TYR A 94 6.21 11.56 18.91
C TYR A 94 6.65 11.48 20.38
N GLY A 95 7.72 12.17 20.76
CA GLY A 95 8.29 12.08 22.10
C GLY A 95 9.17 10.83 22.27
N PRO A 96 9.68 10.60 23.49
CA PRO A 96 10.52 9.44 23.79
C PRO A 96 9.73 8.14 23.65
N PHE A 97 10.41 7.10 23.16
CA PHE A 97 9.85 5.77 22.96
C PHE A 97 10.05 4.87 24.19
N ARG A 98 9.06 4.03 24.46
CA ARG A 98 9.18 2.95 25.45
C ARG A 98 10.06 1.80 24.92
N SER A 99 10.56 0.97 25.83
CA SER A 99 11.41 -0.19 25.48
C SER A 99 10.64 -1.41 24.96
N ARG A 100 9.33 -1.50 25.20
CA ARG A 100 8.43 -2.58 24.74
C ARG A 100 7.05 -2.05 24.45
N LEU A 101 6.46 -2.44 23.32
CA LEU A 101 5.13 -2.03 22.90
C LEU A 101 4.14 -3.16 23.10
N ASP A 102 3.06 -2.91 23.84
CA ASP A 102 1.97 -3.86 24.05
C ASP A 102 0.98 -3.84 22.87
N ALA A 103 0.66 -5.02 22.34
CA ALA A 103 -0.25 -5.16 21.21
C ALA A 103 -1.70 -4.82 21.60
N GLY A 104 -2.13 -5.12 22.82
CA GLY A 104 -3.47 -4.81 23.30
C GLY A 104 -3.73 -3.30 23.36
N GLU A 105 -2.76 -2.53 23.87
CA GLU A 105 -2.78 -1.07 23.89
C GLU A 105 -2.86 -0.48 22.46
N LEU A 106 -2.01 -0.98 21.55
CA LEU A 106 -2.00 -0.52 20.16
C LEU A 106 -3.32 -0.85 19.43
N LEU A 107 -3.83 -2.06 19.58
CA LEU A 107 -5.11 -2.47 19.00
C LEU A 107 -6.28 -1.66 19.57
N GLY A 108 -6.24 -1.34 20.88
CA GLY A 108 -7.21 -0.46 21.54
C GLY A 108 -7.20 0.95 20.94
N ALA A 109 -6.02 1.57 20.86
CA ALA A 109 -5.85 2.91 20.30
C ALA A 109 -6.30 3.00 18.83
N LEU A 110 -6.00 1.98 18.03
CA LEU A 110 -6.44 1.92 16.63
C LEU A 110 -7.96 1.79 16.51
N ARG A 111 -8.60 0.98 17.36
CA ARG A 111 -10.06 0.85 17.40
C ARG A 111 -10.73 2.18 17.74
N GLU A 112 -10.20 2.90 18.73
CA GLU A 112 -10.70 4.23 19.12
C GLU A 112 -10.54 5.26 17.99
N ARG A 113 -9.49 5.14 17.17
CA ARG A 113 -9.26 5.94 15.97
C ARG A 113 -10.07 5.50 14.74
N GLY A 114 -10.89 4.46 14.84
CA GLY A 114 -11.70 3.97 13.70
C GLY A 114 -10.92 3.12 12.69
N PHE A 115 -9.80 2.52 13.09
CA PHE A 115 -8.96 1.61 12.31
C PHE A 115 -8.81 0.24 12.99
N PRO A 116 -9.91 -0.49 13.25
CA PRO A 116 -9.79 -1.83 13.83
C PRO A 116 -8.98 -2.72 12.88
N LEU A 117 -7.97 -3.41 13.42
CA LEU A 117 -7.20 -4.39 12.65
C LEU A 117 -7.95 -5.71 12.57
N GLU A 118 -7.83 -6.38 11.43
CA GLU A 118 -8.30 -7.75 11.27
C GLU A 118 -7.18 -8.73 11.67
N GLU A 119 -7.53 -9.77 12.42
CA GLU A 119 -6.60 -10.87 12.69
C GLU A 119 -6.45 -11.76 11.45
N ARG A 120 -5.24 -12.26 11.21
CA ARG A 120 -4.91 -13.13 10.07
C ARG A 120 -4.16 -14.37 10.56
N PRO A 121 -4.20 -15.47 9.80
CA PRO A 121 -3.31 -16.61 10.04
C PRO A 121 -1.85 -16.14 10.00
N SER A 122 -1.15 -16.30 11.12
CA SER A 122 0.27 -16.03 11.23
C SER A 122 1.07 -17.11 10.51
N LEU A 123 2.11 -16.71 9.78
CA LEU A 123 3.12 -17.63 9.24
C LEU A 123 4.26 -17.86 10.24
N ASN A 124 4.28 -17.11 11.33
CA ASN A 124 5.27 -17.16 12.39
C ASN A 124 4.70 -17.89 13.61
N ASP A 125 5.22 -19.09 13.88
CA ASP A 125 4.81 -19.89 15.04
C ASP A 125 4.96 -19.08 16.34
N GLY A 126 3.93 -19.11 17.19
CA GLY A 126 3.92 -18.37 18.46
C GLY A 126 3.67 -16.86 18.32
N CYS A 127 3.34 -16.37 17.13
CA CYS A 127 2.96 -14.98 16.89
C CYS A 127 1.49 -14.84 16.45
N ALA A 128 0.87 -13.73 16.83
CA ALA A 128 -0.39 -13.26 16.26
C ALA A 128 -0.09 -12.20 15.19
N GLU A 129 -0.81 -12.25 14.08
CA GLU A 129 -0.68 -11.28 12.99
C GLU A 129 -2.01 -10.54 12.77
N TYR A 130 -1.93 -9.23 12.68
CA TYR A 130 -3.07 -8.34 12.42
C TYR A 130 -2.75 -7.44 11.22
N TRP A 131 -3.76 -6.90 10.55
CA TRP A 131 -3.54 -5.93 9.48
C TRP A 131 -4.66 -4.92 9.34
N GLU A 132 -4.34 -3.77 8.74
CA GLU A 132 -5.32 -2.77 8.30
C GLU A 132 -5.47 -2.89 6.78
N PRO A 133 -6.65 -3.32 6.27
CA PRO A 133 -6.82 -3.63 4.86
C PRO A 133 -6.54 -2.47 3.90
N THR A 134 -6.79 -1.24 4.34
CA THR A 134 -6.71 -0.07 3.46
C THR A 134 -5.30 0.52 3.37
N SER A 135 -4.44 0.39 4.39
CA SER A 135 -3.04 0.84 4.38
C SER A 135 -2.12 -0.29 3.96
N ARG A 136 -2.61 -1.53 4.03
CA ARG A 136 -1.83 -2.76 3.85
C ARG A 136 -0.71 -2.87 4.88
N MET A 137 -0.81 -2.18 6.01
CA MET A 137 0.14 -2.34 7.11
C MET A 137 -0.27 -3.52 7.98
N GLY A 138 0.71 -4.34 8.35
CA GLY A 138 0.54 -5.46 9.25
C GLY A 138 1.27 -5.23 10.58
N LEU A 139 0.77 -5.89 11.61
CA LEU A 139 1.29 -5.93 12.97
C LEU A 139 1.58 -7.39 13.31
N ILE A 140 2.79 -7.68 13.78
CA ILE A 140 3.17 -8.98 14.32
C ILE A 140 3.43 -8.82 15.81
N ALA A 141 2.74 -9.61 16.63
CA ALA A 141 2.91 -9.66 18.07
C ALA A 141 3.28 -11.06 18.54
N GLU A 142 4.18 -11.18 19.50
CA GLU A 142 4.49 -12.44 20.17
C GLU A 142 3.35 -12.88 21.10
N SER A 143 3.33 -14.17 21.45
CA SER A 143 2.41 -14.73 22.44
C SER A 143 2.43 -14.05 23.81
N SER A 144 3.51 -13.32 24.15
CA SER A 144 3.61 -12.48 25.36
C SER A 144 2.74 -11.23 25.30
N GLY A 145 2.30 -10.82 24.09
CA GLY A 145 1.60 -9.57 23.83
C GLY A 145 2.50 -8.45 23.30
N ASP A 146 3.82 -8.65 23.21
CA ASP A 146 4.73 -7.63 22.70
C ASP A 146 4.71 -7.53 21.17
N VAL A 147 4.69 -6.31 20.67
CA VAL A 147 4.80 -6.02 19.24
C VAL A 147 6.23 -6.23 18.78
N VAL A 148 6.41 -7.09 17.78
CA VAL A 148 7.71 -7.39 17.17
C VAL A 148 7.98 -6.47 15.98
N LYS A 149 6.96 -6.31 15.11
CA LYS A 149 7.08 -5.60 13.84
C LYS A 149 5.76 -4.93 13.43
N VAL A 150 5.86 -3.76 12.81
CA VAL A 150 4.77 -3.10 12.10
C VAL A 150 5.26 -2.79 10.69
N LEU A 151 4.88 -3.59 9.69
CA LEU A 151 5.44 -3.53 8.34
C LEU A 151 4.37 -3.57 7.26
N GLY A 152 4.65 -2.93 6.13
CA GLY A 152 3.83 -3.02 4.93
C GLY A 152 4.59 -2.54 3.69
N PRO A 153 3.96 -2.50 2.52
CA PRO A 153 2.63 -3.02 2.26
C PRO A 153 2.66 -4.56 2.28
N GLN A 154 1.77 -5.18 3.03
CA GLN A 154 1.55 -6.62 3.02
C GLN A 154 0.51 -6.99 1.95
N PRO A 155 0.69 -8.11 1.23
CA PRO A 155 -0.33 -8.59 0.31
C PRO A 155 -1.61 -8.98 1.05
N SER A 156 -2.74 -8.95 0.34
CA SER A 156 -4.03 -9.40 0.89
C SER A 156 -3.95 -10.86 1.38
N PRO A 157 -4.65 -11.22 2.49
CA PRO A 157 -4.72 -12.60 3.00
C PRO A 157 -5.66 -13.48 2.22
N ALA A 158 -6.10 -13.05 1.03
CA ALA A 158 -7.00 -13.81 0.18
C ALA A 158 -6.57 -15.29 0.07
N TRP A 159 -5.27 -15.55 -0.10
CA TRP A 159 -4.72 -16.91 -0.22
C TRP A 159 -5.00 -17.82 0.99
N PRO A 160 -4.71 -17.40 2.24
CA PRO A 160 -5.16 -18.11 3.43
C PRO A 160 -6.66 -18.42 3.48
N ARG A 161 -7.54 -17.50 3.06
CA ARG A 161 -9.01 -17.75 3.02
C ARG A 161 -9.39 -18.86 2.04
N PHE A 162 -8.60 -19.04 0.98
CA PHE A 162 -8.73 -20.19 0.07
C PHE A 162 -7.90 -21.41 0.46
N ARG A 163 -7.35 -21.46 1.69
CA ARG A 163 -6.56 -22.57 2.26
C ARG A 163 -5.35 -22.97 1.42
N GLY A 164 -4.63 -21.98 0.86
CA GLY A 164 -3.43 -22.26 0.07
C GLY A 164 -3.72 -22.86 -1.32
N ARG A 165 -4.95 -22.72 -1.84
CA ARG A 165 -5.35 -23.13 -3.21
C ARG A 165 -4.73 -22.26 -4.32
N LYS A 166 -3.47 -21.84 -4.17
CA LYS A 166 -2.70 -21.14 -5.21
C LYS A 166 -2.75 -21.88 -6.53
N GLN A 167 -2.55 -23.20 -6.49
CA GLN A 167 -2.58 -24.04 -7.67
C GLN A 167 -3.93 -24.04 -8.40
N THR A 168 -5.04 -23.85 -7.68
CA THR A 168 -6.38 -23.77 -8.30
C THR A 168 -6.52 -22.52 -9.15
N PHE A 169 -6.12 -21.36 -8.64
CA PHE A 169 -6.18 -20.11 -9.41
C PHE A 169 -5.16 -20.08 -10.55
N GLU A 170 -3.99 -20.72 -10.38
CA GLU A 170 -3.07 -20.95 -11.51
C GLU A 170 -3.70 -21.81 -12.60
N SER A 171 -4.48 -22.82 -12.21
CA SER A 171 -5.20 -23.68 -13.15
C SER A 171 -6.33 -22.92 -13.85
N TYR A 172 -7.05 -22.05 -13.12
CA TYR A 172 -8.01 -21.12 -13.72
C TYR A 172 -7.34 -20.20 -14.72
N ALA A 173 -6.28 -19.51 -14.34
CA ALA A 173 -5.55 -18.62 -15.25
C ALA A 173 -5.09 -19.38 -16.51
N GLY A 174 -4.54 -20.59 -16.36
CA GLY A 174 -4.16 -21.43 -17.49
C GLY A 174 -5.34 -21.80 -18.41
N HIS A 175 -6.50 -22.10 -17.85
CA HIS A 175 -7.73 -22.39 -18.61
C HIS A 175 -8.31 -21.17 -19.33
N LEU A 176 -8.20 -19.98 -18.72
CA LEU A 176 -8.76 -18.75 -19.24
C LEU A 176 -7.93 -18.12 -20.37
N VAL A 177 -6.62 -18.37 -20.43
CA VAL A 177 -5.72 -17.83 -21.47
C VAL A 177 -6.24 -18.01 -22.91
N PRO A 178 -6.73 -19.20 -23.34
CA PRO A 178 -7.20 -19.39 -24.71
C PRO A 178 -8.63 -18.88 -24.97
N LEU A 179 -9.39 -18.48 -23.96
CA LEU A 179 -10.80 -18.11 -24.13
C LEU A 179 -10.96 -16.73 -24.80
N SER A 180 -12.01 -16.58 -25.60
CA SER A 180 -12.48 -15.27 -26.07
C SER A 180 -13.12 -14.47 -24.92
N GLU A 181 -13.31 -13.16 -25.10
CA GLU A 181 -13.94 -12.32 -24.07
C GLU A 181 -15.36 -12.77 -23.68
N PRO A 182 -16.25 -13.15 -24.63
CA PRO A 182 -17.57 -13.69 -24.27
C PRO A 182 -17.48 -15.00 -23.47
N GLU A 183 -16.56 -15.90 -23.82
CA GLU A 183 -16.36 -17.17 -23.11
C GLU A 183 -15.78 -16.94 -21.70
N LEU A 184 -14.85 -16.00 -21.56
CA LEU A 184 -14.34 -15.55 -20.27
C LEU A 184 -15.47 -15.00 -19.40
N SER A 185 -16.32 -14.11 -19.93
CA SER A 185 -17.45 -13.55 -19.18
C SER A 185 -18.42 -14.65 -18.72
N ALA A 186 -18.78 -15.57 -19.62
CA ALA A 186 -19.65 -16.70 -19.25
C ALA A 186 -19.03 -17.58 -18.17
N TRP A 187 -17.73 -17.86 -18.25
CA TRP A 187 -17.01 -18.63 -17.22
C TRP A 187 -17.03 -17.92 -15.86
N LEU A 188 -16.87 -16.60 -15.85
CA LEU A 188 -16.94 -15.77 -14.63
C LEU A 188 -18.34 -15.81 -14.02
N ASP A 189 -19.40 -15.69 -14.84
CA ASP A 189 -20.80 -15.75 -14.38
C ASP A 189 -21.12 -17.05 -13.63
N GLU A 190 -20.49 -18.16 -14.01
CA GLU A 190 -20.69 -19.46 -13.36
C GLU A 190 -19.91 -19.64 -12.05
N ARG A 191 -18.80 -18.90 -11.84
CA ARG A 191 -17.80 -19.21 -10.80
C ARG A 191 -17.53 -18.09 -9.83
N GLU A 192 -17.87 -16.87 -10.17
CA GLU A 192 -17.72 -15.73 -9.30
C GLU A 192 -18.57 -15.94 -8.02
N PRO A 193 -17.97 -15.86 -6.83
CA PRO A 193 -18.73 -15.98 -5.60
C PRO A 193 -19.53 -14.70 -5.32
N ALA A 194 -20.76 -14.86 -4.81
CA ALA A 194 -21.63 -13.75 -4.44
C ALA A 194 -21.37 -13.18 -3.03
N GLY A 195 -20.50 -13.83 -2.24
CA GLY A 195 -20.28 -13.54 -0.83
C GLY A 195 -19.15 -12.54 -0.54
N PRO A 196 -18.84 -12.31 0.75
CA PRO A 196 -17.76 -11.41 1.19
C PRO A 196 -16.36 -11.80 0.65
N GLU A 197 -16.18 -13.04 0.21
CA GLU A 197 -14.98 -13.56 -0.42
C GLU A 197 -14.77 -13.09 -1.86
N ARG A 198 -15.74 -12.38 -2.46
CA ARG A 198 -15.69 -11.92 -3.86
C ARG A 198 -14.43 -11.12 -4.19
N ALA A 199 -14.09 -10.12 -3.37
CA ALA A 199 -12.91 -9.29 -3.59
C ALA A 199 -11.61 -10.12 -3.49
N ASP A 200 -11.53 -11.02 -2.52
CA ASP A 200 -10.38 -11.91 -2.34
C ASP A 200 -10.25 -12.90 -3.51
N TRP A 201 -11.36 -13.42 -4.02
CA TRP A 201 -11.36 -14.31 -5.17
C TRP A 201 -10.82 -13.62 -6.42
N TRP A 202 -11.28 -12.39 -6.69
CA TRP A 202 -10.77 -11.56 -7.79
C TRP A 202 -9.29 -11.23 -7.61
N HIS A 203 -8.86 -10.90 -6.39
CA HIS A 203 -7.45 -10.68 -6.07
C HIS A 203 -6.59 -11.91 -6.41
N CYS A 204 -7.02 -13.11 -5.97
CA CYS A 204 -6.31 -14.35 -6.27
C CYS A 204 -6.29 -14.68 -7.77
N LEU A 205 -7.41 -14.50 -8.49
CA LEU A 205 -7.49 -14.78 -9.92
C LEU A 205 -6.61 -13.83 -10.74
N ARG A 206 -6.68 -12.53 -10.46
CA ARG A 206 -5.82 -11.53 -11.12
C ARG A 206 -4.35 -11.74 -10.79
N GLY A 207 -4.03 -12.11 -9.55
CA GLY A 207 -2.67 -12.48 -9.14
C GLY A 207 -2.11 -13.66 -9.95
N ALA A 208 -2.91 -14.70 -10.19
CA ALA A 208 -2.52 -15.86 -11.00
C ALA A 208 -2.45 -15.56 -12.51
N ALA A 209 -3.21 -14.58 -12.99
CA ALA A 209 -3.11 -14.08 -14.36
C ALA A 209 -1.92 -13.11 -14.56
N GLY A 210 -1.21 -12.75 -13.49
CA GLY A 210 -0.08 -11.84 -13.53
C GLY A 210 1.09 -12.35 -14.37
N GLY A 211 1.86 -11.40 -14.89
CA GLY A 211 3.14 -11.65 -15.56
C GLY A 211 3.13 -11.47 -17.08
N PRO A 212 4.33 -11.38 -17.70
CA PRO A 212 4.47 -11.02 -19.11
C PRO A 212 3.81 -12.01 -20.08
N ALA A 213 3.71 -13.29 -19.72
CA ALA A 213 3.12 -14.31 -20.60
C ALA A 213 1.58 -14.26 -20.65
N ARG A 214 0.92 -13.67 -19.64
CA ARG A 214 -0.53 -13.68 -19.47
C ARG A 214 -1.14 -12.27 -19.45
N TRP A 215 -0.40 -11.25 -19.88
CA TRP A 215 -0.81 -9.85 -19.80
C TRP A 215 -2.15 -9.55 -20.47
N ARG A 216 -2.50 -10.25 -21.56
CA ARG A 216 -3.80 -10.10 -22.24
C ARG A 216 -4.96 -10.57 -21.38
N LEU A 217 -4.79 -11.71 -20.70
CA LEU A 217 -5.77 -12.20 -19.73
C LEU A 217 -5.89 -11.23 -18.55
N ALA A 218 -4.76 -10.75 -18.01
CA ALA A 218 -4.79 -9.76 -16.93
C ALA A 218 -5.61 -8.51 -17.33
N LYS A 219 -5.38 -7.96 -18.54
CA LYS A 219 -6.15 -6.83 -19.06
C LYS A 219 -7.65 -7.15 -19.22
N ALA A 220 -7.99 -8.34 -19.72
CA ALA A 220 -9.38 -8.75 -19.86
C ALA A 220 -10.08 -8.91 -18.50
N LEU A 221 -9.36 -9.43 -17.50
CA LEU A 221 -9.84 -9.53 -16.12
C LEU A 221 -10.00 -8.16 -15.45
N ASP A 222 -9.11 -7.19 -15.69
CA ASP A 222 -9.30 -5.80 -15.24
C ASP A 222 -10.55 -5.18 -15.89
N ARG A 223 -10.73 -5.45 -17.19
CA ARG A 223 -11.99 -5.33 -17.97
C ARG A 223 -13.23 -5.69 -17.14
N GLN A 224 -13.29 -6.99 -16.87
CA GLN A 224 -14.41 -7.64 -16.20
C GLN A 224 -14.58 -7.17 -14.76
N ALA A 225 -13.49 -6.94 -14.01
CA ALA A 225 -13.55 -6.43 -12.65
C ALA A 225 -14.22 -5.05 -12.60
N ALA A 226 -13.91 -4.16 -13.55
CA ALA A 226 -14.54 -2.86 -13.67
C ALA A 226 -16.03 -2.96 -14.04
N GLU A 227 -16.37 -3.74 -15.07
CA GLU A 227 -17.75 -3.94 -15.54
C GLU A 227 -18.66 -4.57 -14.48
N ARG A 228 -18.10 -5.45 -13.65
CA ARG A 228 -18.81 -6.14 -12.57
C ARG A 228 -18.81 -5.36 -11.26
N GLY A 229 -18.23 -4.15 -11.20
CA GLY A 229 -18.15 -3.34 -9.98
C GLY A 229 -17.38 -4.02 -8.85
N VAL A 230 -16.35 -4.79 -9.18
CA VAL A 230 -15.36 -5.30 -8.21
C VAL A 230 -14.44 -4.17 -7.79
N ASP A 231 -13.92 -3.45 -8.79
CA ASP A 231 -13.07 -2.29 -8.58
C ASP A 231 -13.93 -1.02 -8.57
N PRO A 232 -13.71 -0.10 -7.62
CA PRO A 232 -14.30 1.24 -7.66
C PRO A 232 -13.98 1.98 -8.98
N PRO A 233 -14.86 2.89 -9.46
CA PRO A 233 -14.67 3.55 -10.76
C PRO A 233 -13.34 4.30 -10.93
N ASP A 234 -12.83 4.91 -9.86
CA ASP A 234 -11.55 5.61 -9.83
C ASP A 234 -10.36 4.64 -9.97
N GLU A 235 -10.37 3.52 -9.25
CA GLU A 235 -9.32 2.48 -9.36
C GLU A 235 -9.35 1.77 -10.73
N ALA A 236 -10.54 1.52 -11.25
CA ALA A 236 -10.73 0.97 -12.60
C ALA A 236 -10.19 1.92 -13.68
N ALA A 237 -10.41 3.23 -13.53
CA ALA A 237 -9.90 4.23 -14.46
C ALA A 237 -8.36 4.30 -14.45
N VAL A 238 -7.71 4.29 -13.28
CA VAL A 238 -6.24 4.24 -13.19
C VAL A 238 -5.69 2.96 -13.83
N THR A 239 -6.34 1.82 -13.60
CA THR A 239 -5.93 0.55 -14.22
C THR A 239 -6.09 0.59 -15.74
N LEU A 240 -7.15 1.22 -16.25
CA LEU A 240 -7.34 1.43 -17.67
C LEU A 240 -6.26 2.34 -18.27
N VAL A 241 -5.89 3.45 -17.61
CA VAL A 241 -4.79 4.33 -18.04
C VAL A 241 -3.49 3.53 -18.17
N ARG A 242 -3.10 2.76 -17.14
CA ARG A 242 -1.88 1.93 -17.18
C ARG A 242 -1.90 0.94 -18.37
N ASN A 243 -3.03 0.28 -18.59
CA ASN A 243 -3.20 -0.67 -19.68
C ASN A 243 -3.14 0.01 -21.06
N LEU A 244 -3.73 1.20 -21.24
CA LEU A 244 -3.68 1.95 -22.51
C LEU A 244 -2.27 2.46 -22.81
N VAL A 245 -1.59 3.06 -21.83
CA VAL A 245 -0.20 3.53 -21.98
C VAL A 245 0.73 2.38 -22.35
N ARG A 246 0.61 1.23 -21.69
CA ARG A 246 1.42 0.03 -22.00
C ARG A 246 1.23 -0.43 -23.44
N ASP A 247 0.02 -0.29 -23.97
CA ASP A 247 -0.32 -0.67 -25.35
C ASP A 247 0.03 0.42 -26.37
N GLY A 248 0.58 1.56 -25.93
CA GLY A 248 0.87 2.72 -26.79
C GLY A 248 -0.39 3.44 -27.29
N ALA A 249 -1.53 3.26 -26.62
CA ALA A 249 -2.80 3.89 -26.94
C ALA A 249 -3.00 5.20 -26.16
N ASP A 250 -3.84 6.08 -26.68
CA ASP A 250 -4.20 7.35 -26.03
C ASP A 250 -5.00 7.11 -24.74
N PRO A 251 -4.51 7.54 -23.56
CA PRO A 251 -5.18 7.35 -22.29
C PRO A 251 -6.16 8.48 -21.92
N SER A 252 -6.35 9.50 -22.77
CA SER A 252 -7.07 10.74 -22.43
C SER A 252 -8.48 10.50 -21.88
N GLU A 253 -9.28 9.66 -22.54
CA GLU A 253 -10.64 9.32 -22.06
C GLU A 253 -10.60 8.60 -20.70
N ALA A 254 -9.61 7.74 -20.46
CA ALA A 254 -9.46 7.05 -19.18
C ALA A 254 -9.04 8.01 -18.06
N VAL A 255 -8.23 9.02 -18.37
CA VAL A 255 -7.90 10.11 -17.44
C VAL A 255 -9.14 10.93 -17.09
N GLU A 256 -9.98 11.27 -18.07
CA GLU A 256 -11.26 11.97 -17.83
C GLU A 256 -12.20 11.14 -16.94
N ARG A 257 -12.26 9.81 -17.15
CA ARG A 257 -13.01 8.90 -16.28
C ARG A 257 -12.49 8.91 -14.84
N TRP A 258 -11.17 8.96 -14.64
CA TRP A 258 -10.58 9.07 -13.31
C TRP A 258 -10.96 10.40 -12.65
N LEU A 259 -10.79 11.52 -13.36
CA LEU A 259 -11.16 12.86 -12.89
C LEU A 259 -12.65 12.97 -12.50
N ALA A 260 -13.53 12.30 -13.25
CA ALA A 260 -14.96 12.25 -12.96
C ALA A 260 -15.31 11.35 -11.76
N ALA A 261 -14.46 10.37 -11.43
CA ALA A 261 -14.69 9.40 -10.36
C ALA A 261 -14.11 9.82 -9.00
N VAL A 262 -13.06 10.65 -8.99
CA VAL A 262 -12.47 11.18 -7.75
C VAL A 262 -13.19 12.43 -7.25
N PRO A 263 -13.03 12.79 -5.96
CA PRO A 263 -13.52 14.07 -5.46
C PRO A 263 -12.91 15.26 -6.22
N PRO A 264 -13.59 16.43 -6.24
CA PRO A 264 -13.05 17.62 -6.87
C PRO A 264 -11.66 17.99 -6.33
N LEU A 265 -10.79 18.55 -7.19
CA LEU A 265 -9.43 18.94 -6.81
C LEU A 265 -9.39 19.85 -5.56
N ALA A 266 -10.38 20.72 -5.38
CA ALA A 266 -10.49 21.59 -4.20
C ALA A 266 -10.65 20.79 -2.89
N GLU A 267 -11.34 19.65 -2.94
CA GLU A 267 -11.50 18.76 -1.80
C GLU A 267 -10.19 18.01 -1.51
N ALA A 268 -9.50 17.52 -2.53
CA ALA A 268 -8.17 16.92 -2.37
C ALA A 268 -7.15 17.92 -1.81
N ALA A 269 -7.21 19.19 -2.23
CA ALA A 269 -6.38 20.26 -1.69
C ALA A 269 -6.72 20.57 -0.22
N ARG A 270 -8.01 20.51 0.16
CA ARG A 270 -8.44 20.63 1.57
C ARG A 270 -7.85 19.48 2.40
N LEU A 271 -7.94 18.24 1.93
CA LEU A 271 -7.36 17.07 2.59
C LEU A 271 -5.85 17.22 2.79
N ALA A 272 -5.14 17.64 1.75
CA ALA A 272 -3.69 17.89 1.79
C ALA A 272 -3.28 19.03 2.75
N ALA A 273 -4.18 19.97 3.04
CA ALA A 273 -3.92 21.09 3.94
C ALA A 273 -4.44 20.87 5.37
N ALA A 274 -5.22 19.81 5.61
CA ALA A 274 -5.86 19.56 6.89
C ALA A 274 -4.84 19.16 7.96
N ARG A 275 -5.04 19.68 9.18
CA ARG A 275 -4.23 19.32 10.35
C ARG A 275 -4.69 18.01 11.01
N SER A 276 -5.94 17.66 10.81
CA SER A 276 -6.59 16.46 11.34
C SER A 276 -7.57 15.94 10.30
N LEU A 277 -7.60 14.63 10.13
CA LEU A 277 -8.48 13.94 9.20
C LEU A 277 -9.30 12.91 9.97
N THR A 278 -10.55 12.76 9.57
CA THR A 278 -11.39 11.63 9.98
C THR A 278 -10.88 10.33 9.36
N PRO A 279 -11.29 9.15 9.85
CA PRO A 279 -10.82 7.88 9.32
C PRO A 279 -11.10 7.68 7.83
N ASP A 280 -12.27 8.14 7.37
CA ASP A 280 -12.64 8.06 5.95
C ASP A 280 -11.83 9.02 5.08
N GLU A 281 -11.51 10.21 5.60
CA GLU A 281 -10.62 11.15 4.91
C GLU A 281 -9.17 10.62 4.83
N ILE A 282 -8.70 9.86 5.82
CA ILE A 282 -7.39 9.19 5.77
C ILE A 282 -7.41 8.08 4.72
N ARG A 283 -8.47 7.26 4.65
CA ARG A 283 -8.65 6.23 3.60
C ARG A 283 -8.65 6.87 2.21
N LEU A 284 -9.41 7.94 2.03
CA LEU A 284 -9.48 8.68 0.79
C LEU A 284 -8.13 9.30 0.41
N SER A 285 -7.44 9.93 1.37
CA SER A 285 -6.13 10.56 1.13
C SER A 285 -5.08 9.53 0.68
N ARG A 286 -5.07 8.34 1.29
CA ARG A 286 -4.20 7.22 0.86
C ARG A 286 -4.51 6.80 -0.57
N ARG A 287 -5.78 6.53 -0.85
CA ARG A 287 -6.22 6.10 -2.18
C ARG A 287 -5.82 7.12 -3.24
N LEU A 288 -6.10 8.40 -3.02
CA LEU A 288 -5.72 9.47 -3.95
C LEU A 288 -4.20 9.53 -4.14
N ARG A 289 -3.44 9.41 -3.05
CA ARG A 289 -1.98 9.43 -3.08
C ARG A 289 -1.41 8.27 -3.92
N ASP A 290 -1.93 7.06 -3.75
CA ASP A 290 -1.55 5.87 -4.53
C ASP A 290 -1.93 6.03 -6.01
N GLN A 291 -3.15 6.48 -6.28
CA GLN A 291 -3.62 6.73 -7.66
C GLN A 291 -2.79 7.80 -8.37
N ILE A 292 -2.45 8.90 -7.69
CA ILE A 292 -1.59 9.95 -8.25
C ILE A 292 -0.19 9.40 -8.54
N HIS A 293 0.36 8.57 -7.66
CA HIS A 293 1.65 7.92 -7.90
C HIS A 293 1.61 7.02 -9.14
N ASP A 294 0.60 6.16 -9.24
CA ASP A 294 0.40 5.26 -10.37
C ASP A 294 0.26 6.04 -11.69
N LEU A 295 -0.57 7.07 -11.71
CA LEU A 295 -0.76 7.93 -12.89
C LEU A 295 0.51 8.67 -13.28
N ARG A 296 1.23 9.26 -12.31
CA ARG A 296 2.49 9.97 -12.58
C ARG A 296 3.58 9.04 -13.13
N THR A 297 3.57 7.78 -12.73
CA THR A 297 4.54 6.77 -13.20
C THR A 297 4.34 6.46 -14.69
N VAL A 298 3.09 6.37 -15.16
CA VAL A 298 2.78 6.07 -16.56
C VAL A 298 2.57 7.31 -17.44
N LEU A 299 2.30 8.47 -16.84
CA LEU A 299 2.14 9.77 -17.51
C LEU A 299 3.14 10.80 -16.94
N PRO A 300 4.46 10.60 -17.09
CA PRO A 300 5.45 11.48 -16.47
C PRO A 300 5.42 12.91 -17.04
N SER A 301 4.98 13.07 -18.29
CA SER A 301 4.74 14.37 -18.93
C SER A 301 3.24 14.65 -18.93
N ALA A 302 2.73 15.18 -17.81
CA ALA A 302 1.31 15.55 -17.74
C ALA A 302 1.03 16.72 -18.69
N ASP A 303 0.29 16.45 -19.76
CA ASP A 303 -0.03 17.44 -20.78
C ASP A 303 -1.08 18.46 -20.29
N SER A 304 -2.00 18.04 -19.41
CA SER A 304 -3.05 18.89 -18.84
C SER A 304 -2.59 19.67 -17.58
N PRO A 305 -2.91 20.98 -17.46
CA PRO A 305 -2.73 21.75 -16.22
C PRO A 305 -3.43 21.14 -15.00
N GLU A 306 -4.59 20.52 -15.21
CA GLU A 306 -5.37 19.91 -14.12
C GLU A 306 -4.63 18.68 -13.55
N LEU A 307 -4.12 17.80 -14.42
CA LEU A 307 -3.36 16.63 -13.99
C LEU A 307 -2.06 17.02 -13.29
N ARG A 308 -1.38 18.08 -13.74
CA ARG A 308 -0.22 18.65 -13.04
C ARG A 308 -0.58 19.13 -11.63
N ALA A 309 -1.74 19.75 -11.45
CA ALA A 309 -2.20 20.19 -10.14
C ALA A 309 -2.47 19.00 -9.20
N TRP A 310 -3.08 17.92 -9.70
CA TRP A 310 -3.22 16.67 -8.95
C TRP A 310 -1.86 16.07 -8.56
N PHE A 311 -0.91 16.01 -9.48
CA PHE A 311 0.43 15.46 -9.22
C PHE A 311 1.19 16.24 -8.13
N ALA A 312 0.95 17.55 -8.04
CA ALA A 312 1.54 18.41 -7.02
C ALA A 312 0.98 18.15 -5.60
N LEU A 313 -0.21 17.55 -5.47
CA LEU A 313 -0.81 17.26 -4.15
C LEU A 313 -0.20 16.05 -3.45
N ARG A 314 0.38 15.10 -4.19
CA ARG A 314 0.86 13.81 -3.63
C ARG A 314 1.70 13.99 -2.36
N PRO A 315 2.76 14.83 -2.33
CA PRO A 315 3.62 14.93 -1.14
C PRO A 315 2.89 15.46 0.10
N ALA A 316 1.83 16.26 -0.09
CA ALA A 316 1.08 16.87 1.00
C ALA A 316 -0.04 15.96 1.54
N LEU A 317 -0.60 15.07 0.72
CA LEU A 317 -1.54 14.06 1.20
C LEU A 317 -0.85 13.16 2.21
N LEU A 318 -1.35 13.16 3.46
CA LEU A 318 -0.78 12.43 4.59
C LEU A 318 0.68 12.79 4.90
N GLY A 319 1.17 13.93 4.40
CA GLY A 319 2.52 14.45 4.65
C GLY A 319 2.74 14.91 6.09
N GLY A 320 1.84 14.56 7.02
CA GLY A 320 2.05 14.74 8.44
C GLY A 320 2.27 16.19 8.87
N GLY A 321 1.65 17.18 8.25
CA GLY A 321 1.58 18.55 8.78
C GLY A 321 2.90 19.09 9.33
N THR A 322 4.02 18.91 8.63
CA THR A 322 5.21 19.75 8.85
C THR A 322 4.95 21.09 8.16
N ARG A 323 4.21 21.96 8.84
CA ARG A 323 4.35 23.40 8.63
C ARG A 323 5.09 23.91 9.85
N GLU A 324 6.39 24.15 9.66
CA GLU A 324 7.25 24.87 10.57
C GLU A 324 6.59 26.18 11.02
N GLY A 325 6.95 26.61 12.23
CA GLY A 325 6.43 27.80 12.90
C GLY A 325 6.78 29.12 12.23
#